data_AF-A0A960CXE5-F1
#
_entry.id   AF-A0A960CXE5-F1
#
_cell.length_a   1.000
_cell.length_b   1.000
_cell.length_c   1.000
_cell.angle_alpha   90.00
_cell.angle_beta   90.00
_cell.angle_gamma   90.00
#
_symmetry.space_group_name_H-M   'P 1'
#
loop_
_entity.id
_entity.type
_entity.pdbx_description
1 polymer ?
#
loop_
_entity_poly.entity_id
_entity_poly.type
_entity_poly.pdbx_seq_one_letter_code
_entity_poly.pdbx_strand_id
1 'polypeptide(L)' 'VGVVTDALRRQPVTALDTRPVFSPVEELGPGPYVQLWPHRHGTDAMFAAALQKHD' A
#
# COMPACT_ATOMS: atom_id res chain seq x y z
N VAL A 1 10.23 -4.12 -13.51
CA VAL A 1 8.91 -3.44 -13.39
C VAL A 1 8.22 -3.98 -12.15
N GLY A 2 7.67 -3.13 -11.28
CA GLY A 2 6.93 -3.57 -10.08
C GLY A 2 5.48 -3.90 -10.40
N VAL A 3 4.90 -4.91 -9.72
CA VAL A 3 3.55 -5.42 -9.98
C VAL A 3 2.48 -4.33 -9.88
N VAL A 4 2.52 -3.51 -8.81
CA VAL A 4 1.56 -2.41 -8.62
C VAL A 4 1.69 -1.35 -9.72
N THR A 5 2.91 -0.96 -10.08
CA THR A 5 3.15 0.00 -11.16
C THR A 5 2.64 -0.51 -12.51
N ASP A 6 2.78 -1.81 -12.78
CA ASP A 6 2.26 -2.40 -14.01
C ASP A 6 0.72 -2.43 -14.02
N ALA A 7 0.10 -2.76 -12.89
CA ALA A 7 -1.36 -2.72 -12.74
C ALA A 7 -1.92 -1.31 -12.98
N LEU A 8 -1.33 -0.28 -12.36
CA LEU A 8 -1.75 1.12 -12.55
C LEU A 8 -1.65 1.60 -14.01
N ARG A 9 -0.77 0.99 -14.81
CA ARG A 9 -0.58 1.35 -16.22
C ARG A 9 -1.51 0.59 -17.16
N ARG A 10 -1.95 -0.61 -16.79
CA ARG A 10 -2.62 -1.54 -17.69
C ARG A 10 -4.08 -1.85 -17.33
N GLN A 11 -4.46 -1.61 -16.08
CA GLN A 11 -5.78 -1.92 -15.55
C GLN A 11 -6.54 -0.62 -15.26
N PRO A 12 -7.89 -0.61 -15.30
CA PRO A 12 -8.71 0.55 -14.98
C PRO A 12 -8.79 0.75 -13.46
N VAL A 13 -7.64 1.03 -12.83
CA VAL A 13 -7.51 1.17 -11.38
C VAL A 13 -6.68 2.39 -11.02
N THR A 14 -6.96 3.02 -9.88
CA THR A 14 -6.11 4.06 -9.27
C THR A 14 -5.61 3.63 -7.91
N ALA A 15 -4.41 4.09 -7.53
CA ALA A 15 -3.90 3.91 -6.18
C ALA A 15 -4.68 4.79 -5.19
N LEU A 16 -5.10 4.19 -4.08
CA LEU A 16 -5.61 4.91 -2.93
C LEU A 16 -4.50 5.07 -1.88
N ASP A 17 -4.64 6.08 -1.02
CA ASP A 17 -3.87 6.09 0.21
C ASP A 17 -4.26 4.88 1.06
N THR A 18 -3.31 3.98 1.25
CA THR A 18 -3.49 2.70 1.93
C THR A 18 -3.43 2.88 3.45
N ARG A 19 -2.76 3.95 3.93
CA ARG A 19 -2.51 4.19 5.36
C ARG A 19 -3.77 4.20 6.23
N PRO A 20 -4.92 4.79 5.81
CA PRO A 20 -6.14 4.78 6.63
C PRO A 20 -6.67 3.38 6.97
N VAL A 21 -6.42 2.38 6.11
CA VAL A 21 -6.87 0.98 6.33
C VAL A 21 -6.06 0.28 7.42
N PHE A 22 -4.88 0.80 7.74
CA PHE A 22 -3.97 0.25 8.74
C PHE A 22 -4.05 0.97 10.09
N SER A 23 -5.01 1.88 10.30
CA SER A 23 -5.21 2.53 11.60
C SER A 23 -5.48 1.49 12.71
N PRO A 24 -4.85 1.58 13.89
CA PRO A 24 -4.05 2.69 14.40
C PRO A 24 -2.52 2.57 14.21
N VAL A 25 -2.03 1.76 13.26
CA VAL A 25 -0.59 1.57 13.06
C VAL A 25 0.07 2.86 12.55
N GLU A 26 1.13 3.28 13.23
CA GLU A 26 1.90 4.49 12.93
C GLU A 26 3.15 4.18 12.09
N GLU A 27 3.96 5.19 11.75
CA GLU A 27 5.25 5.03 11.05
C GLU A 27 5.21 4.32 9.68
N LEU A 28 4.06 4.33 9.00
CA LEU A 28 3.83 3.64 7.72
C LEU A 28 4.54 4.25 6.50
N GLY A 29 5.28 5.34 6.68
CA GLY A 29 5.97 6.09 5.63
C GLY A 29 5.11 7.17 4.94
N PRO A 30 5.61 7.79 3.87
CA PRO A 30 4.98 8.96 3.25
C PRO A 30 3.69 8.65 2.47
N GLY A 31 3.35 7.37 2.25
CA GLY A 31 2.25 6.95 1.39
C GLY A 31 2.58 7.06 -0.11
N PRO A 32 1.63 6.71 -1.00
CA PRO A 32 0.28 6.20 -0.70
C PRO A 32 0.27 4.72 -0.30
N TYR A 33 1.39 4.01 -0.42
CA TYR A 33 1.53 2.61 -0.04
C TYR A 33 2.06 2.46 1.38
N VAL A 34 1.86 1.27 1.94
CA VAL A 34 2.32 0.92 3.29
C VAL A 34 3.48 -0.08 3.20
N GLN A 35 4.51 0.16 4.02
CA GLN A 35 5.56 -0.82 4.31
C GLN A 35 5.53 -1.13 5.79
N LEU A 36 5.49 -2.42 6.13
CA LEU A 36 5.55 -2.90 7.50
C LEU A 36 6.89 -3.57 7.77
N TRP A 37 7.47 -3.30 8.93
CA TRP A 37 8.78 -3.82 9.33
C TRP A 37 8.69 -4.49 10.69
N PRO A 38 9.32 -5.66 10.90
CA PRO A 38 9.25 -6.38 12.16
C PRO A 38 9.68 -5.57 13.37
N HIS A 39 10.79 -4.85 13.26
CA HIS A 39 11.33 -4.04 14.35
C HIS A 39 10.54 -2.77 14.64
N ARG A 40 9.61 -2.34 13.77
CA ARG A 40 8.76 -1.16 13.98
C ARG A 40 7.33 -1.50 14.36
N HIS A 41 6.76 -2.51 13.71
CA HIS A 41 5.32 -2.77 13.79
C HIS A 41 4.99 -4.13 14.42
N GLY A 42 5.98 -4.94 14.80
CA GLY A 42 5.75 -6.23 15.45
C GLY A 42 5.08 -7.29 14.54
N THR A 43 5.18 -7.11 13.22
CA THR A 43 4.66 -8.03 12.20
C THR A 43 5.79 -8.58 11.33
N ASP A 44 5.52 -9.55 10.46
CA ASP A 44 6.47 -9.85 9.37
C ASP A 44 6.66 -8.64 8.44
N ALA A 45 7.74 -8.66 7.66
CA ALA A 45 7.99 -7.63 6.65
C ALA A 45 6.96 -7.75 5.52
N MET A 46 6.20 -6.68 5.29
CA MET A 46 5.10 -6.68 4.33
C MET A 46 5.02 -5.36 3.55
N PHE A 47 4.39 -5.42 2.39
CA PHE A 47 4.02 -4.26 1.58
C PHE A 47 2.53 -4.35 1.24
N ALA A 48 1.81 -3.23 1.32
CA ALA A 48 0.40 -3.16 0.97
C ALA A 48 0.08 -1.95 0.08
N ALA A 49 -0.77 -2.18 -0.91
CA ALA A 49 -1.31 -1.16 -1.80
C ALA A 49 -2.80 -1.39 -2.01
N ALA A 50 -3.63 -0.40 -1.68
CA ALA A 50 -5.05 -0.39 -1.98
C ALA A 50 -5.29 0.23 -3.38
N LEU A 51 -6.05 -0.47 -4.22
CA LEU A 51 -6.42 -0.02 -5.55
C LEU A 51 -7.94 0.08 -5.65
N GLN A 52 -8.43 1.17 -6.23
CA GLN A 52 -9.84 1.32 -6.58
C GLN A 52 -10.02 1.05 -8.06
N LYS A 53 -10.96 0.16 -8.40
CA LYS A 53 -11.39 -0.04 -9.78
C LYS A 53 -12.33 1.09 -10.19
N HIS A 54 -12.11 1.66 -11.36
CA HIS A 54 -13.07 2.53 -12.03
C HIS A 54 -13.76 1.69 -13.11
N ASP A 55 -15.09 1.80 -13.19
CA ASP A 55 -15.87 1.15 -14.26
C ASP A 55 -15.73 1.94 -15.57
#